data_AF-A0A8T1TFI7-F1
#
_entry.id   AF-A0A8T1TFI7-F1
#
_cell.length_a   1.000
_cell.length_b   1.000
_cell.length_c   1.000
_cell.angle_alpha   90.00
_cell.angle_beta   90.00
_cell.angle_gamma   90.00
#
_symmetry.space_group_name_H-M   'P 1'
#
loop_
_entity.id
_entity.type
_entity.pdbx_description
1 polymer ?
#
loop_
_entity_poly.entity_id
_entity_poly.type
_entity_poly.pdbx_seq_one_letter_code
_entity_poly.pdbx_strand_id
1 'polypeptide(L)'
;RHDPSLSVTQGQCGLLHVSPPPNYSKPFHLFVHERGGIASGVLTQLSGPHHFPLAFYSQQIDPVAQGTPSCTRTLAAAALLITKAKSLTLGHFTTVWTSHALSALLRRGTTQVFSASSAIVSNS
;
A
#
# COMPACT_ATOMS: atom_id res chain seq x y z
N ARG A 1 -7.98 0.59 34.09
CA ARG A 1 -6.96 1.49 33.51
C ARG A 1 -6.08 0.63 32.62
N HIS A 2 -6.37 0.64 31.32
CA HIS A 2 -5.61 -0.10 30.32
C HIS A 2 -4.82 0.91 29.51
N ASP A 3 -3.50 0.82 29.61
CA ASP A 3 -2.59 1.32 28.60
C ASP A 3 -2.00 0.09 27.89
N PRO A 4 -2.26 -0.11 26.60
CA PRO A 4 -1.42 -0.94 25.76
C PRO A 4 -0.49 -0.03 24.97
N SER A 5 0.69 0.23 25.54
CA SER A 5 1.87 0.59 24.76
C SER A 5 2.23 -0.60 23.87
N LEU A 6 1.57 -0.71 22.71
CA LEU A 6 2.02 -1.54 21.60
C LEU A 6 3.23 -0.83 20.97
N SER A 7 4.38 -0.97 21.62
CA SER A 7 5.65 -0.85 20.92
C SER A 7 5.69 -1.97 19.89
N VAL A 8 5.29 -1.63 18.66
CA VAL A 8 5.56 -2.44 17.47
C VAL A 8 7.06 -2.64 17.43
N THR A 9 7.51 -3.78 17.94
CA THR A 9 8.88 -4.23 17.78
C THR A 9 9.06 -4.44 16.28
N GLN A 10 9.86 -3.55 15.69
CA GLN A 10 10.50 -3.78 14.42
C GLN A 10 11.33 -5.07 14.56
N GLY A 11 10.69 -6.21 14.32
CA GLY A 11 11.34 -7.50 14.23
C GLY A 11 12.27 -7.48 13.02
N GLN A 12 13.49 -6.99 13.22
CA GLN A 12 14.62 -7.26 12.34
C GLN A 12 15.02 -8.72 12.56
N CYS A 13 14.28 -9.63 11.92
CA CYS A 13 14.72 -11.00 11.76
C CYS A 13 15.68 -11.02 10.55
N GLY A 14 16.90 -11.48 10.80
CA GLY A 14 18.07 -11.27 9.94
C GLY A 14 17.87 -11.67 8.48
N LEU A 15 18.10 -10.71 7.59
CA LEU A 15 18.71 -10.97 6.29
C LEU A 15 19.50 -9.71 5.92
N LEU A 16 20.79 -9.69 6.24
CA LEU A 16 21.76 -8.78 5.60
C LEU A 16 21.99 -9.28 4.16
N HIS A 17 20.94 -9.37 3.35
CA HIS A 17 21.12 -9.28 1.91
C HIS A 17 21.19 -7.78 1.66
N VAL A 18 22.41 -7.27 1.54
CA VAL A 18 22.68 -5.90 1.11
C VAL A 18 21.81 -5.66 -0.12
N SER A 19 20.76 -4.87 0.04
CA SER A 19 19.96 -4.42 -1.07
C SER A 19 20.93 -3.79 -2.07
N PRO A 20 20.98 -4.28 -3.32
CA PRO A 20 21.87 -3.69 -4.31
C PRO A 20 21.55 -2.19 -4.44
N PRO A 21 22.56 -1.33 -4.65
CA PRO A 21 22.31 0.09 -4.78
C PRO A 21 21.29 0.34 -5.91
N PRO A 22 20.32 1.25 -5.71
CA PRO A 22 19.28 1.50 -6.69
C PRO A 22 19.89 1.99 -8.00
N ASN A 23 19.46 1.38 -9.11
CA ASN A 23 19.89 1.78 -10.44
C ASN A 23 18.83 2.68 -11.09
N TYR A 24 19.06 3.99 -11.07
CA TYR A 24 18.09 4.96 -11.60
C TYR A 24 17.92 4.96 -13.13
N SER A 25 18.74 4.21 -13.87
CA SER A 25 18.55 4.01 -15.32
C SER A 25 17.51 2.95 -15.63
N LYS A 26 17.10 2.16 -14.64
CA LYS A 26 16.12 1.09 -14.78
C LYS A 26 14.80 1.44 -14.10
N PRO A 27 13.66 0.97 -14.64
CA PRO A 27 12.37 1.18 -14.00
C PRO A 27 12.31 0.44 -12.66
N PHE A 28 11.61 1.05 -11.71
CA PHE A 28 11.29 0.44 -10.43
C PHE A 28 9.95 -0.29 -10.51
N HIS A 29 9.81 -1.37 -9.75
CA HIS A 29 8.56 -2.12 -9.65
C HIS A 29 8.18 -2.29 -8.17
N LEU A 30 7.04 -1.73 -7.79
CA LEU A 30 6.50 -1.84 -6.44
C LEU A 30 5.32 -2.81 -6.44
N PHE A 31 5.47 -3.94 -5.75
CA PHE A 31 4.38 -4.87 -5.52
C PHE A 31 3.70 -4.55 -4.21
N VAL A 32 2.38 -4.37 -4.23
CA VAL A 32 1.57 -3.98 -3.06
C VAL A 32 0.49 -5.02 -2.81
N HIS A 33 0.33 -5.34 -1.54
CA HIS A 33 -0.71 -6.20 -1.03
C HIS A 33 -1.30 -5.59 0.23
N GLU A 34 -2.63 -5.62 0.34
CA GLU A 34 -3.34 -5.19 1.55
C GLU A 34 -4.03 -6.39 2.18
N ARG A 35 -3.89 -6.54 3.50
CA ARG A 35 -4.68 -7.51 4.26
C ARG A 35 -4.92 -7.00 5.68
N GLY A 36 -6.17 -7.03 6.11
CA GLY A 36 -6.54 -6.73 7.49
C GLY A 36 -6.17 -5.32 7.96
N GLY A 37 -6.14 -4.34 7.05
CA GLY A 37 -5.75 -2.97 7.37
C GLY A 37 -4.24 -2.74 7.38
N ILE A 38 -3.44 -3.71 6.93
CA ILE A 38 -1.98 -3.60 6.81
C ILE A 38 -1.61 -3.58 5.33
N ALA A 39 -0.92 -2.53 4.93
CA ALA A 39 -0.28 -2.40 3.63
C ALA A 39 1.11 -3.03 3.69
N SER A 40 1.37 -4.00 2.83
CA SER A 40 2.67 -4.62 2.67
C SER A 40 3.13 -4.51 1.23
N GLY A 41 4.43 -4.33 1.01
CA GLY A 41 4.94 -4.29 -0.35
C GLY A 41 6.44 -4.43 -0.44
N VAL A 42 6.89 -4.73 -1.66
CA VAL A 42 8.30 -4.89 -1.99
C VAL A 42 8.61 -4.05 -3.22
N LEU A 43 9.63 -3.20 -3.09
CA LEU A 43 10.20 -2.45 -4.19
C LEU A 43 11.33 -3.28 -4.80
N THR A 44 11.29 -3.45 -6.11
CA THR A 44 12.22 -4.28 -6.86
C THR A 44 12.71 -3.57 -8.10
N GLN A 45 13.82 -4.05 -8.66
CA GLN A 45 14.30 -3.68 -9.98
C GLN A 45 14.68 -4.92 -10.78
N LEU A 46 14.48 -4.88 -12.09
CA LEU A 46 14.93 -5.96 -12.98
C LEU A 46 16.46 -5.91 -13.14
N SER A 47 17.12 -7.03 -12.88
CA SER A 47 18.47 -7.28 -13.34
C SER A 47 18.50 -8.57 -14.15
N GLY A 48 18.69 -8.43 -15.46
CA GLY A 48 18.51 -9.55 -16.39
C GLY A 48 17.09 -10.11 -16.32
N PRO A 49 16.91 -11.43 -16.16
CA PRO A 49 15.58 -12.07 -16.11
C PRO A 49 14.92 -12.06 -14.73
N HIS A 50 15.57 -11.52 -13.68
CA HIS A 50 15.09 -11.59 -12.31
C HIS A 50 14.78 -10.23 -11.69
N HIS A 51 13.78 -10.20 -10.80
CA HIS A 51 13.50 -9.06 -9.94
C HIS A 51 14.35 -9.12 -8.67
N PHE A 52 15.15 -8.09 -8.45
CA PHE A 52 15.97 -7.94 -7.24
C PHE A 52 15.23 -7.05 -6.24
N PRO A 53 15.00 -7.52 -5.01
CA PRO A 53 14.37 -6.71 -3.97
C PRO A 53 15.32 -5.62 -3.50
N LEU A 54 14.84 -4.38 -3.53
CA LEU A 54 15.55 -3.20 -3.03
C LEU A 54 15.12 -2.81 -1.61
N ALA A 55 13.82 -2.94 -1.33
CA ALA A 55 13.27 -2.57 -0.03
C ALA A 55 11.96 -3.30 0.21
N PHE A 56 11.70 -3.59 1.49
CA PHE A 56 10.44 -4.11 1.97
C PHE A 56 9.75 -3.03 2.80
N TYR A 57 8.45 -2.92 2.64
CA TYR A 57 7.61 -1.97 3.35
C TYR A 57 6.45 -2.70 4.01
N SER A 58 6.13 -2.30 5.23
CA SER A 58 4.91 -2.71 5.92
C SER A 58 4.43 -1.55 6.77
N GLN A 59 3.17 -1.17 6.62
CA GLN A 59 2.57 -0.08 7.37
C GLN A 59 1.07 -0.32 7.58
N GLN A 60 0.57 0.07 8.76
CA GLN A 60 -0.86 0.08 9.01
C GLN A 60 -1.53 1.23 8.23
N ILE A 61 -2.64 0.91 7.58
CA ILE A 61 -3.48 1.87 6.85
C ILE A 61 -4.29 2.67 7.86
N ASP A 62 -4.55 3.95 7.57
CA ASP A 62 -5.33 4.81 8.46
C ASP A 62 -6.67 4.18 8.85
N PRO A 63 -7.11 4.28 10.12
CA PRO A 63 -8.33 3.66 10.61
C PRO A 63 -9.58 4.01 9.78
N VAL A 64 -9.63 5.24 9.27
CA VAL A 64 -10.71 5.71 8.38
C VAL A 64 -10.75 4.90 7.09
N ALA A 65 -9.59 4.69 6.47
CA ALA A 65 -9.47 3.89 5.25
C ALA A 65 -9.68 2.38 5.52
N GLN A 66 -9.40 1.90 6.73
CA GLN A 66 -9.73 0.53 7.13
C GLN A 66 -11.23 0.25 7.11
N GLY A 67 -12.07 1.27 7.39
CA GLY A 67 -13.53 1.16 7.29
C GLY A 67 -14.08 1.04 5.87
N THR A 68 -13.22 1.13 4.83
CA THR A 68 -13.64 1.07 3.42
C THR A 68 -13.57 -0.35 2.84
N PRO A 69 -14.26 -0.62 1.71
CA PRO A 69 -14.18 -1.90 1.01
C PRO A 69 -12.75 -2.26 0.60
N SER A 70 -12.44 -3.55 0.52
CA SER A 70 -11.10 -4.09 0.23
C SER A 70 -10.45 -3.50 -1.03
N CYS A 71 -11.22 -3.30 -2.10
CA CYS A 71 -10.70 -2.73 -3.35
C CYS A 71 -10.21 -1.28 -3.16
N THR A 72 -10.95 -0.47 -2.39
CA THR A 72 -10.58 0.91 -2.06
C THR A 72 -9.43 0.95 -1.05
N ARG A 73 -9.40 0.01 -0.11
CA ARG A 73 -8.30 -0.10 0.85
C ARG A 73 -6.97 -0.45 0.18
N THR A 74 -7.01 -1.26 -0.88
CA THR A 74 -5.83 -1.53 -1.72
C THR A 74 -5.28 -0.26 -2.38
N LEU A 75 -6.14 0.68 -2.78
CA LEU A 75 -5.69 2.00 -3.29
C LEU A 75 -5.00 2.81 -2.18
N ALA A 76 -5.59 2.86 -1.00
CA ALA A 76 -4.98 3.55 0.14
C ALA A 76 -3.62 2.93 0.50
N ALA A 77 -3.52 1.60 0.48
CA ALA A 77 -2.28 0.87 0.68
C ALA A 77 -1.21 1.25 -0.37
N ALA A 78 -1.60 1.28 -1.65
CA ALA A 78 -0.70 1.65 -2.73
C ALA A 78 -0.19 3.09 -2.60
N ALA A 79 -1.09 4.05 -2.36
CA ALA A 79 -0.72 5.46 -2.19
C ALA A 79 0.26 5.67 -1.02
N LEU A 80 0.02 4.98 0.09
CA LEU A 80 0.90 4.99 1.26
C LEU A 80 2.29 4.45 0.90
N LEU A 81 2.35 3.28 0.26
CA LEU A 81 3.63 2.64 -0.07
C LEU A 81 4.39 3.39 -1.16
N ILE A 82 3.71 4.01 -2.13
CA ILE A 82 4.33 4.89 -3.13
C ILE A 82 5.01 6.07 -2.42
N THR A 83 4.34 6.68 -1.44
CA THR A 83 4.91 7.81 -0.69
C THR A 83 6.16 7.39 0.07
N LYS A 84 6.17 6.18 0.66
CA LYS A 84 7.34 5.61 1.34
C LYS A 84 8.46 5.23 0.36
N ALA A 85 8.12 4.68 -0.81
CA ALA A 85 9.07 4.31 -1.84
C ALA A 85 9.67 5.51 -2.56
N LYS A 86 8.97 6.66 -2.59
CA LYS A 86 9.41 7.89 -3.26
C LYS A 86 10.78 8.38 -2.78
N SER A 87 11.11 8.17 -1.51
CA SER A 87 12.43 8.53 -0.98
C SER A 87 13.56 7.69 -1.58
N LEU A 88 13.28 6.44 -1.97
CA LEU A 88 14.26 5.54 -2.57
C LEU A 88 14.27 5.64 -4.10
N THR A 89 13.10 5.87 -4.72
CA THR A 89 13.00 6.01 -6.19
C THR A 89 13.34 7.41 -6.68
N LEU A 90 13.45 8.41 -5.80
CA LEU A 90 13.79 9.80 -6.12
C LEU A 90 12.93 10.41 -7.25
N GLY A 91 11.68 9.97 -7.39
CA GLY A 91 10.77 10.44 -8.44
C GLY A 91 10.96 9.79 -9.81
N HIS A 92 11.80 8.77 -9.94
CA HIS A 92 11.91 7.96 -11.14
C HIS A 92 10.67 7.10 -11.39
N PHE A 93 10.51 6.67 -12.65
CA PHE A 93 9.38 5.86 -13.08
C PHE A 93 9.27 4.56 -12.26
N THR A 94 8.12 4.39 -11.62
CA THR A 94 7.81 3.24 -10.76
C THR A 94 6.49 2.61 -11.19
N THR A 95 6.54 1.37 -11.64
CA THR A 95 5.34 0.58 -11.95
C THR A 95 4.80 -0.03 -10.67
N VAL A 96 3.52 0.20 -10.39
CA VAL A 96 2.85 -0.34 -9.20
C VAL A 96 2.00 -1.55 -9.60
N TRP A 97 2.25 -2.68 -8.95
CA TRP A 97 1.54 -3.93 -9.12
C TRP A 97 0.70 -4.20 -7.88
N THR A 98 -0.56 -4.56 -8.06
CA THR A 98 -1.49 -4.83 -6.96
C THR A 98 -2.25 -6.12 -7.22
N SER A 99 -2.65 -6.81 -6.15
CA SER A 99 -3.40 -8.08 -6.25
C SER A 99 -4.78 -7.92 -6.93
N HIS A 100 -5.39 -6.74 -6.83
CA HIS A 100 -6.65 -6.41 -7.48
C HIS A 100 -6.45 -5.33 -8.55
N ALA A 101 -7.21 -5.43 -9.64
CA ALA A 101 -7.16 -4.47 -10.75
C ALA A 101 -7.62 -3.08 -10.30
N LEU A 102 -6.68 -2.22 -9.93
CA LEU A 102 -6.93 -0.80 -9.61
C LEU A 102 -7.45 0.00 -10.80
N SER A 103 -7.21 -0.49 -12.02
CA SER A 103 -7.68 0.12 -13.27
C SER A 103 -9.19 0.28 -13.31
N ALA A 104 -9.94 -0.63 -12.68
CA ALA A 104 -11.40 -0.55 -12.61
C ALA A 104 -11.90 0.57 -11.69
N LEU A 105 -11.14 0.93 -10.65
CA LEU A 105 -11.49 2.01 -9.70
C LEU A 105 -11.05 3.38 -10.20
N LEU A 106 -9.87 3.50 -10.83
CA LEU A 106 -9.38 4.77 -11.38
C LEU A 106 -10.29 5.31 -12.50
N ARG A 107 -10.99 4.44 -13.25
CA ARG A 107 -12.00 4.87 -14.24
C ARG A 107 -13.35 5.27 -13.63
N ARG A 108 -13.59 5.02 -12.34
CA ARG A 108 -14.89 5.21 -11.66
C ARG A 108 -15.01 6.55 -10.92
N GLY A 109 -14.01 7.44 -11.02
CA GLY A 109 -14.02 8.77 -10.42
C GLY A 109 -15.08 9.74 -10.98
N THR A 110 -15.77 9.37 -12.06
CA THR A 110 -17.00 10.04 -12.48
C THR A 110 -18.20 9.28 -11.92
N THR A 111 -18.75 9.86 -10.85
CA THR A 111 -20.12 9.66 -10.36
C THR A 111 -20.42 8.34 -9.66
N GLN A 112 -20.32 8.37 -8.32
CA GLN A 112 -21.42 7.89 -7.50
C GLN A 112 -21.69 8.90 -6.38
N VAL A 113 -22.57 9.84 -6.69
CA VAL A 113 -23.41 10.44 -5.65
C VAL A 113 -24.36 9.32 -5.23
N PHE A 114 -24.23 8.79 -4.03
CA PHE A 114 -25.36 8.14 -3.38
C PHE A 114 -25.73 8.95 -2.16
N SER A 115 -26.95 9.46 -2.26
CA SER A 115 -27.64 10.41 -1.39
C SER A 115 -27.50 10.07 0.08
N ALA A 116 -27.32 11.11 0.89
CA ALA A 116 -27.76 11.07 2.27
C ALA A 116 -29.27 10.71 2.28
N SER A 117 -29.61 9.66 3.00
CA SER A 117 -30.96 9.45 3.53
C SER A 117 -30.81 9.35 5.04
N SER A 118 -30.89 10.50 5.71
CA SER A 118 -31.12 10.56 7.15
C SER A 118 -32.52 10.04 7.48
N ALA A 119 -32.65 9.47 8.68
CA ALA A 119 -33.86 9.33 9.50
C ALA A 119 -34.89 8.26 9.05
N ILE A 120 -35.56 7.47 9.92
CA ILE A 120 -35.71 7.39 11.39
C ILE A 120 -36.25 5.98 11.70
N VAL A 121 -35.83 5.39 12.83
CA VAL A 121 -36.49 4.25 13.50
C VAL A 121 -37.90 4.65 13.95
N SER A 122 -38.92 3.83 13.68
CA SER A 122 -40.10 3.76 14.56
C SER A 122 -40.81 2.41 14.45
N ASN A 123 -40.84 1.72 15.59
CA ASN A 123 -41.61 0.53 15.91
C ASN A 123 -43.09 0.90 16.15
N SER A 124 -44.02 0.04 15.70
CA SER A 124 -45.27 -0.26 16.40
C SER A 124 -45.74 -1.64 15.98
#